data_AF-U1MKC1-F1
#
_entry.id   AF-U1MKC1-F1
#
_cell.length_a   1.000
_cell.length_b   1.000
_cell.length_c   1.000
_cell.angle_alpha   90.00
_cell.angle_beta   90.00
_cell.angle_gamma   90.00
#
_symmetry.space_group_name_H-M   'P 1'
#
loop_
_entity.id
_entity.type
_entity.pdbx_description
1 polymer ?
#
loop_
_entity_poly.entity_id
_entity_poly.type
_entity_poly.pdbx_seq_one_letter_code
_entity_poly.pdbx_strand_id
1 'polypeptide(L)'
;MLTAVIVLFLLVGGLGAVMTPVRTATLTYGDDTASAIDEMDAFATAENRSWPETYVLSRWGDNRAYNAHLNGNSQSYGYARSNYLDFLRSDESEEWYQQIQGRVGFIIISEIPEFSELDSETMYARLHDRQGLGTHYQLLYAGDEKKAYAVVPGTMVNGTVNETTASVTISGRMDVGSRTMITQREIPTEDGSYTIRIATPGTYTVGNRTVEVTQEDVVAG
;
A
#
# COMPACT_ATOMS: atom_id res chain seq x y z
N MET A 1 -39.26 -3.14 -36.77
CA MET A 1 -38.29 -2.04 -36.63
C MET A 1 -38.17 -1.51 -35.21
N LEU A 2 -39.27 -1.34 -34.46
CA LEU A 2 -39.24 -0.84 -33.08
C LEU A 2 -38.38 -1.69 -32.10
N THR A 3 -38.42 -3.01 -32.22
CA THR A 3 -37.69 -3.95 -31.35
C THR A 3 -36.16 -3.85 -31.49
N ALA A 4 -35.67 -3.59 -32.71
CA ALA A 4 -34.24 -3.44 -32.97
C ALA A 4 -33.69 -2.14 -32.37
N VAL A 5 -34.49 -1.08 -32.35
CA VAL A 5 -34.12 0.21 -31.76
C VAL A 5 -34.05 0.12 -30.25
N ILE A 6 -34.97 -0.61 -29.60
CA ILE A 6 -34.98 -0.81 -28.13
C ILE A 6 -33.75 -1.61 -27.68
N VAL A 7 -33.41 -2.69 -28.40
CA VAL A 7 -32.22 -3.50 -28.09
C VAL A 7 -30.94 -2.69 -28.30
N LEU A 8 -30.86 -1.88 -29.36
CA LEU A 8 -29.72 -0.99 -29.60
C LEU A 8 -29.60 0.09 -28.51
N PHE A 9 -30.72 0.67 -28.05
CA PHE A 9 -30.73 1.64 -26.95
C PHE A 9 -30.32 1.03 -25.61
N LEU A 10 -30.74 -0.21 -25.32
CA LEU A 10 -30.30 -0.95 -24.12
C LEU A 10 -28.83 -1.34 -24.20
N LEU A 11 -28.32 -1.66 -25.39
CA LEU A 11 -26.91 -1.96 -25.59
C LEU A 11 -26.05 -0.71 -25.42
N VAL A 12 -26.41 0.39 -26.09
CA VAL A 12 -25.65 1.66 -26.05
C VAL A 12 -25.81 2.37 -24.70
N GLY A 13 -27.01 2.37 -24.12
CA GLY A 13 -27.28 2.93 -22.79
C GLY A 13 -26.74 2.07 -21.64
N GLY A 14 -26.75 0.74 -21.80
CA GLY A 14 -26.20 -0.21 -20.82
C GLY A 14 -24.67 -0.20 -20.79
N LEU A 15 -24.00 -0.16 -21.95
CA LEU A 15 -22.55 0.03 -22.03
C LEU A 15 -22.13 1.43 -21.55
N GLY A 16 -22.95 2.46 -21.80
CA GLY A 16 -22.77 3.80 -21.26
C GLY A 16 -22.85 3.83 -19.73
N ALA A 17 -23.89 3.23 -19.13
CA ALA A 17 -24.07 3.23 -17.67
C ALA A 17 -23.01 2.41 -16.91
N VAL A 18 -22.43 1.38 -17.55
CA VAL A 18 -21.33 0.60 -16.95
C VAL A 18 -19.97 1.32 -17.06
N MET A 19 -19.73 2.11 -18.11
CA MET A 19 -18.48 2.88 -18.26
C MET A 19 -18.49 4.29 -17.68
N THR A 20 -19.66 4.88 -17.39
CA THR A 20 -19.74 6.28 -16.92
C THR A 20 -19.27 6.51 -15.47
N PRO A 21 -19.45 5.59 -14.49
CA PRO A 21 -19.00 5.84 -13.12
C PRO A 21 -17.47 5.93 -13.02
N VAL A 22 -16.75 5.15 -13.85
CA VAL A 22 -15.28 5.04 -13.83
C VAL A 22 -14.59 6.33 -14.31
N ARG A 23 -15.24 7.14 -15.15
CA ARG A 23 -14.62 8.37 -15.71
C ARG A 23 -14.98 9.66 -15.00
N THR A 24 -15.93 9.66 -14.06
CA THR A 24 -16.29 10.89 -13.33
C THR A 24 -15.42 11.12 -12.09
N ALA A 25 -14.81 10.07 -11.53
CA ALA A 25 -13.84 10.19 -10.44
C ALA A 25 -12.57 10.96 -10.87
N THR A 26 -12.16 10.80 -12.13
CA THR A 26 -10.97 11.45 -12.72
C THR A 26 -11.13 12.95 -12.95
N LEU A 27 -12.36 13.49 -12.91
CA LEU A 27 -12.62 14.92 -13.19
C LEU A 27 -12.55 15.82 -11.94
N THR A 28 -12.40 15.25 -10.74
CA THR A 28 -12.41 16.02 -9.47
C THR A 28 -11.09 15.94 -8.68
N TYR A 29 -10.26 14.92 -8.93
CA TYR A 29 -9.01 14.68 -8.21
C TYR A 29 -7.81 14.68 -9.16
N GLY A 30 -6.62 15.04 -8.68
CA GLY A 30 -5.38 14.84 -9.44
C GLY A 30 -5.16 13.35 -9.75
N ASP A 31 -4.49 13.06 -10.87
CA ASP A 31 -4.34 11.70 -11.44
C ASP A 31 -3.81 10.67 -10.43
N ASP A 32 -2.88 11.07 -9.55
CA ASP A 32 -2.31 10.21 -8.51
C ASP A 32 -3.33 9.80 -7.44
N THR A 33 -4.24 10.70 -7.06
CA THR A 33 -5.28 10.40 -6.06
C THR A 33 -6.28 9.40 -6.62
N ALA A 34 -6.71 9.58 -7.87
CA ALA A 34 -7.60 8.64 -8.54
C ALA A 34 -6.95 7.26 -8.70
N SER A 35 -5.70 7.22 -9.16
CA SER A 35 -4.97 5.96 -9.33
C SER A 35 -4.75 5.22 -8.00
N ALA A 36 -4.41 5.95 -6.93
CA ALA A 36 -4.28 5.36 -5.60
C ALA A 36 -5.60 4.75 -5.10
N ILE A 37 -6.72 5.43 -5.35
CA ILE A 37 -8.06 4.93 -5.02
C ILE A 37 -8.36 3.64 -5.78
N ASP A 38 -8.10 3.62 -7.09
CA ASP A 38 -8.38 2.46 -7.95
C ASP A 38 -7.57 1.22 -7.49
N GLU A 39 -6.29 1.39 -7.17
CA GLU A 39 -5.44 0.29 -6.70
C GLU A 39 -5.85 -0.22 -5.29
N MET A 40 -6.28 0.68 -4.39
CA MET A 40 -6.83 0.29 -3.09
C MET A 40 -8.18 -0.45 -3.21
N ASP A 41 -9.05 -0.01 -4.11
CA ASP A 41 -10.35 -0.65 -4.37
C ASP A 41 -10.19 -2.04 -5.00
N ALA A 42 -9.27 -2.16 -5.96
CA ALA A 42 -8.90 -3.43 -6.56
C ALA A 42 -8.38 -4.42 -5.51
N PHE A 43 -7.49 -3.95 -4.62
CA PHE A 43 -6.98 -4.76 -3.52
C PHE A 43 -8.09 -5.17 -2.54
N ALA A 44 -8.94 -4.23 -2.11
CA ALA A 44 -10.06 -4.52 -1.20
C ALA A 44 -11.00 -5.58 -1.79
N THR A 45 -11.29 -5.48 -3.08
CA THR A 45 -12.14 -6.43 -3.80
C THR A 45 -11.50 -7.81 -3.89
N ALA A 46 -10.21 -7.89 -4.25
CA ALA A 46 -9.48 -9.15 -4.38
C ALA A 46 -9.38 -9.89 -3.04
N GLU A 47 -9.13 -9.16 -1.95
CA GLU A 47 -8.98 -9.71 -0.60
C GLU A 47 -10.29 -9.75 0.20
N ASN A 48 -11.44 -9.47 -0.46
CA ASN A 48 -12.77 -9.46 0.13
C ASN A 48 -12.87 -8.63 1.43
N ARG A 49 -12.18 -7.48 1.47
CA ARG A 49 -12.18 -6.54 2.59
C ARG A 49 -13.36 -5.59 2.46
N SER A 50 -14.04 -5.36 3.57
CA SER A 50 -15.16 -4.41 3.64
C SER A 50 -15.04 -3.54 4.88
N TRP A 51 -15.81 -2.45 4.93
CA TRP A 51 -15.83 -1.59 6.13
C TRP A 51 -16.09 -2.43 7.40
N PRO A 52 -15.31 -2.26 8.49
CA PRO A 52 -14.34 -1.19 8.75
C PRO A 52 -12.92 -1.39 8.22
N GLU A 53 -12.60 -2.57 7.67
CA GLU A 53 -11.25 -2.98 7.25
C GLU A 53 -10.69 -2.18 6.06
N THR A 54 -11.48 -1.27 5.49
CA THR A 54 -11.09 -0.40 4.36
C THR A 54 -10.92 1.05 4.78
N TYR A 55 -10.80 1.36 6.07
CA TYR A 55 -10.48 2.71 6.53
C TYR A 55 -9.11 3.13 6.00
N VAL A 56 -9.04 4.35 5.47
CA VAL A 56 -7.79 4.94 4.98
C VAL A 56 -7.23 5.87 6.04
N LEU A 57 -6.00 5.59 6.50
CA LEU A 57 -5.19 6.48 7.31
C LEU A 57 -4.37 7.40 6.39
N SER A 58 -4.66 8.69 6.44
CA SER A 58 -4.03 9.70 5.58
C SER A 58 -3.98 11.04 6.30
N ARG A 59 -3.32 12.04 5.71
CA ARG A 59 -3.46 13.43 6.17
C ARG A 59 -4.93 13.84 6.19
N TRP A 60 -5.33 14.57 7.23
CA TRP A 60 -6.73 14.93 7.48
C TRP A 60 -7.42 15.59 6.26
N GLY A 61 -6.75 16.54 5.59
CA GLY A 61 -7.32 17.27 4.44
C GLY A 61 -7.91 16.36 3.35
N ASP A 62 -7.23 15.24 3.07
CA ASP A 62 -7.60 14.31 2.01
C ASP A 62 -8.35 13.07 2.53
N ASN A 63 -8.36 12.86 3.85
CA ASN A 63 -8.92 11.67 4.49
C ASN A 63 -10.40 11.46 4.17
N ARG A 64 -11.16 12.56 4.11
CA ARG A 64 -12.59 12.52 3.81
C ARG A 64 -12.84 12.08 2.37
N ALA A 65 -12.00 12.50 1.43
CA ALA A 65 -12.13 12.11 0.02
C ALA A 65 -11.86 10.62 -0.16
N TYR A 66 -10.73 10.12 0.38
CA TYR A 66 -10.40 8.69 0.29
C TYR A 66 -11.46 7.81 0.93
N ASN A 67 -11.88 8.09 2.17
CA ASN A 67 -12.87 7.26 2.87
C ASN A 67 -14.28 7.40 2.26
N ALA A 68 -14.66 8.58 1.76
CA ALA A 68 -15.93 8.72 1.04
C ALA A 68 -15.97 7.84 -0.22
N HIS A 69 -14.86 7.74 -0.96
CA HIS A 69 -14.80 6.95 -2.18
C HIS A 69 -14.73 5.44 -1.89
N LEU A 70 -13.78 5.01 -1.07
CA LEU A 70 -13.51 3.59 -0.83
C LEU A 70 -14.57 2.89 0.03
N ASN A 71 -15.21 3.61 0.96
CA ASN A 71 -16.08 2.97 1.94
C ASN A 71 -17.34 3.79 2.28
N GLY A 72 -17.57 4.92 1.62
CA GLY A 72 -18.73 5.78 1.86
C GLY A 72 -18.69 6.60 3.15
N ASN A 73 -17.68 6.45 4.02
CA ASN A 73 -17.65 7.09 5.33
C ASN A 73 -16.80 8.37 5.35
N SER A 74 -17.42 9.52 5.06
CA SER A 74 -16.74 10.83 5.05
C SER A 74 -16.57 11.50 6.43
N GLN A 75 -17.14 10.92 7.50
CA GLN A 75 -17.15 11.50 8.85
C GLN A 75 -16.04 10.95 9.76
N SER A 76 -15.27 9.95 9.31
CA SER A 76 -14.36 9.17 10.16
C SER A 76 -12.95 9.77 10.33
N TYR A 77 -12.74 11.06 10.04
CA TYR A 77 -11.40 11.68 10.00
C TYR A 77 -10.75 11.95 11.37
N GLY A 78 -11.51 11.86 12.47
CA GLY A 78 -10.99 12.15 13.81
C GLY A 78 -9.81 11.26 14.20
N TYR A 79 -9.84 10.00 13.78
CA TYR A 79 -8.74 9.06 14.03
C TYR A 79 -7.48 9.45 13.26
N ALA A 80 -7.59 9.77 11.97
CA ALA A 80 -6.48 10.26 11.17
C ALA A 80 -5.88 11.54 11.75
N ARG A 81 -6.72 12.49 12.17
CA ARG A 81 -6.27 13.74 12.79
C ARG A 81 -5.40 13.51 14.03
N SER A 82 -5.74 12.52 14.85
CA SER A 82 -5.03 12.24 16.10
C SER A 82 -3.81 11.33 15.95
N ASN A 83 -3.75 10.47 14.92
CA ASN A 83 -2.75 9.40 14.86
C ASN A 83 -1.80 9.50 13.65
N TYR A 84 -2.18 10.17 12.55
CA TYR A 84 -1.41 10.09 11.30
C TYR A 84 0.02 10.61 11.41
N LEU A 85 0.22 11.77 12.07
CA LEU A 85 1.56 12.34 12.21
C LEU A 85 2.42 11.57 13.22
N ASP A 86 1.80 11.05 14.27
CA ASP A 86 2.50 10.24 15.28
C ASP A 86 2.95 8.91 14.68
N PHE A 87 2.08 8.27 13.87
CA PHE A 87 2.41 7.10 13.07
C PHE A 87 3.65 7.33 12.22
N LEU A 88 3.67 8.42 11.43
CA LEU A 88 4.78 8.71 10.53
C LEU A 88 6.11 9.01 11.23
N ARG A 89 6.06 9.59 12.43
CA ARG A 89 7.26 9.97 13.21
C ARG A 89 7.84 8.83 14.04
N SER A 90 7.08 7.76 14.24
CA SER A 90 7.50 6.65 15.08
C SER A 90 8.43 5.69 14.33
N ASP A 91 9.41 5.15 15.03
CA ASP A 91 10.29 4.04 14.64
C ASP A 91 9.73 2.67 15.08
N GLU A 92 8.68 2.64 15.91
CA GLU A 92 8.03 1.45 16.47
C GLU A 92 7.05 0.81 15.47
N SER A 93 7.58 0.30 14.35
CA SER A 93 6.76 -0.22 13.25
C SER A 93 5.85 -1.40 13.62
N GLU A 94 6.31 -2.28 14.51
CA GLU A 94 5.51 -3.44 14.93
C GLU A 94 4.38 -3.00 15.87
N GLU A 95 4.65 -2.11 16.83
CA GLU A 95 3.62 -1.60 17.75
C GLU A 95 2.51 -0.86 17.00
N TRP A 96 2.89 -0.03 16.01
CA TRP A 96 1.92 0.64 15.16
C TRP A 96 1.08 -0.32 14.33
N TYR A 97 1.69 -1.37 13.77
CA TYR A 97 0.93 -2.42 13.08
C TYR A 97 -0.11 -3.04 14.00
N GLN A 98 0.29 -3.46 15.21
CA GLN A 98 -0.61 -4.05 16.20
C GLN A 98 -1.74 -3.11 16.61
N GLN A 99 -1.46 -1.80 16.71
CA GLN A 99 -2.46 -0.78 17.06
C GLN A 99 -3.49 -0.56 15.95
N ILE A 100 -3.08 -0.61 14.68
CA ILE A 100 -3.94 -0.20 13.56
C ILE A 100 -4.59 -1.36 12.80
N GLN A 101 -4.01 -2.56 12.88
CA GLN A 101 -4.58 -3.74 12.21
C GLN A 101 -6.02 -3.99 12.66
N GLY A 102 -6.86 -4.48 11.73
CA GLY A 102 -8.30 -4.69 11.96
C GLY A 102 -9.15 -3.41 11.89
N ARG A 103 -8.54 -2.22 11.90
CA ARG A 103 -9.24 -0.96 11.62
C ARG A 103 -8.75 -0.30 10.35
N VAL A 104 -7.44 -0.07 10.24
CA VAL A 104 -6.83 0.62 9.10
C VAL A 104 -6.53 -0.41 8.03
N GLY A 105 -7.20 -0.30 6.89
CA GLY A 105 -6.93 -1.12 5.71
C GLY A 105 -5.81 -0.57 4.86
N PHE A 106 -5.75 0.76 4.77
CA PHE A 106 -4.89 1.46 3.84
C PHE A 106 -4.22 2.68 4.46
N ILE A 107 -3.04 3.00 3.95
CA ILE A 107 -2.28 4.19 4.31
C ILE A 107 -1.91 4.96 3.05
N ILE A 108 -2.15 6.27 3.06
CA ILE A 108 -1.64 7.19 2.04
C ILE A 108 -0.51 8.01 2.64
N ILE A 109 0.60 8.07 1.92
CA ILE A 109 1.73 8.95 2.24
C ILE A 109 1.99 9.87 1.06
N SER A 110 2.19 11.14 1.38
CA SER A 110 2.69 12.17 0.46
C SER A 110 3.96 12.76 1.03
N GLU A 111 4.71 13.47 0.20
CA GLU A 111 5.88 14.21 0.65
C GLU A 111 5.49 15.21 1.76
N ILE A 112 6.25 15.18 2.86
CA ILE A 112 6.16 16.13 3.97
C ILE A 112 7.55 16.76 4.09
N PRO A 113 7.76 17.99 3.59
CA PRO A 113 9.08 18.63 3.59
C PRO A 113 9.74 18.66 4.97
N GLU A 114 8.95 18.85 6.02
CA GLU A 114 9.42 18.86 7.41
C GLU A 114 9.95 17.50 7.89
N PHE A 115 9.67 16.42 7.16
CA PHE A 115 10.08 15.05 7.51
C PHE A 115 11.31 14.57 6.73
N SER A 116 11.85 15.40 5.84
CA SER A 116 13.07 15.08 5.07
C SER A 116 14.32 14.86 5.95
N GLU A 117 14.33 15.37 7.17
CA GLU A 117 15.43 15.24 8.14
C GLU A 117 15.14 14.22 9.25
N LEU A 118 14.03 13.48 9.17
CA LEU A 118 13.72 12.45 10.18
C LEU A 118 14.71 11.29 10.12
N ASP A 119 14.83 10.60 11.26
CA ASP A 119 15.60 9.37 11.33
C ASP A 119 15.10 8.36 10.29
N SER A 120 16.04 7.64 9.68
CA SER A 120 15.75 6.70 8.62
C SER A 120 14.93 5.48 9.10
N GLU A 121 14.86 5.25 10.42
CA GLU A 121 14.05 4.22 11.04
C GLU A 121 12.59 4.63 11.26
N THR A 122 12.24 5.90 11.09
CA THR A 122 10.84 6.34 11.17
C THR A 122 9.97 5.69 10.10
N MET A 123 8.70 5.55 10.41
CA MET A 123 7.69 5.03 9.51
C MET A 123 7.59 5.83 8.21
N TYR A 124 7.75 7.16 8.28
CA TYR A 124 7.84 8.01 7.11
C TYR A 124 8.99 7.56 6.20
N ALA A 125 10.22 7.44 6.70
CA ALA A 125 11.36 7.01 5.90
C ALA A 125 11.19 5.58 5.37
N ARG A 126 10.67 4.66 6.20
CA ARG A 126 10.41 3.26 5.80
C ARG A 126 9.42 3.17 4.63
N LEU A 127 8.38 3.99 4.63
CA LEU A 127 7.38 3.95 3.57
C LEU A 127 7.78 4.85 2.40
N HIS A 128 8.04 6.13 2.65
CA HIS A 128 8.39 7.11 1.63
C HIS A 128 9.68 6.73 0.88
N ASP A 129 10.76 6.37 1.58
CA ASP A 129 12.07 6.17 0.94
C ASP A 129 12.40 4.69 0.70
N ARG A 130 11.91 3.79 1.58
CA ARG A 130 12.24 2.36 1.52
C ARG A 130 11.09 1.47 1.01
N GLN A 131 10.02 2.09 0.50
CA GLN A 131 8.92 1.40 -0.18
C GLN A 131 8.22 0.33 0.68
N GLY A 132 8.28 0.46 2.02
CA GLY A 132 7.65 -0.47 2.96
C GLY A 132 8.45 -1.75 3.23
N LEU A 133 9.67 -1.89 2.70
CA LEU A 133 10.49 -3.07 2.97
C LEU A 133 10.83 -3.19 4.46
N GLY A 134 10.67 -4.38 5.05
CA GLY A 134 10.84 -4.61 6.48
C GLY A 134 9.65 -4.18 7.34
N THR A 135 8.49 -3.90 6.73
CA THR A 135 7.27 -3.47 7.43
C THR A 135 6.06 -4.31 7.03
N HIS A 136 4.90 -4.02 7.63
CA HIS A 136 3.59 -4.63 7.36
C HIS A 136 2.79 -3.93 6.25
N TYR A 137 3.45 -3.11 5.45
CA TYR A 137 2.79 -2.20 4.52
C TYR A 137 3.12 -2.56 3.08
N GLN A 138 2.18 -3.23 2.43
CA GLN A 138 2.26 -3.61 1.02
C GLN A 138 2.12 -2.38 0.15
N LEU A 139 3.10 -2.09 -0.70
CA LEU A 139 3.01 -0.98 -1.65
C LEU A 139 2.04 -1.34 -2.79
N LEU A 140 0.93 -0.61 -2.90
CA LEU A 140 -0.08 -0.79 -3.96
C LEU A 140 0.11 0.19 -5.12
N TYR A 141 0.52 1.42 -4.79
CA TYR A 141 0.67 2.48 -5.77
C TYR A 141 1.81 3.40 -5.39
N ALA A 142 2.60 3.82 -6.39
CA ALA A 142 3.60 4.87 -6.26
C ALA A 142 3.48 5.84 -7.45
N GLY A 143 2.95 7.02 -7.17
CA GLY A 143 2.95 8.17 -8.07
C GLY A 143 4.06 9.16 -7.69
N ASP A 144 4.03 10.32 -8.32
CA ASP A 144 5.00 11.39 -8.08
C ASP A 144 4.70 12.12 -6.75
N GLU A 145 3.42 12.27 -6.40
CA GLU A 145 3.00 13.02 -5.21
C GLU A 145 2.65 12.14 -4.00
N LYS A 146 2.28 10.87 -4.25
CA LYS A 146 1.81 9.98 -3.18
C LYS A 146 2.05 8.51 -3.46
N LYS A 147 2.08 7.77 -2.35
CA LYS A 147 2.14 6.32 -2.31
C LYS A 147 0.97 5.79 -1.49
N ALA A 148 0.41 4.66 -1.93
CA ALA A 148 -0.66 3.96 -1.25
C ALA A 148 -0.18 2.59 -0.80
N TYR A 149 -0.52 2.23 0.43
CA TYR A 149 -0.17 0.96 1.04
C TYR A 149 -1.40 0.23 1.57
N ALA A 150 -1.45 -1.09 1.43
CA ALA A 150 -2.33 -1.94 2.23
C ALA A 150 -1.63 -2.39 3.51
N VAL A 151 -2.40 -2.49 4.60
CA VAL A 151 -1.94 -3.11 5.84
C VAL A 151 -2.15 -4.62 5.73
N VAL A 152 -1.07 -5.39 5.85
CA VAL A 152 -1.04 -6.86 5.70
C VAL A 152 -0.09 -7.47 6.75
N PRO A 153 -0.24 -8.75 7.12
CA PRO A 153 0.74 -9.43 7.97
C PRO A 153 2.15 -9.45 7.40
N GLY A 154 2.29 -9.59 6.07
CA GLY A 154 3.57 -9.74 5.40
C GLY A 154 4.28 -11.04 5.78
N THR A 155 5.09 -11.55 4.86
CA THR A 155 5.80 -12.81 5.08
C THR A 155 7.22 -12.59 5.60
N MET A 156 7.71 -13.51 6.43
CA MET A 156 9.05 -13.46 7.01
C MET A 156 10.04 -14.27 6.17
N VAL A 157 11.07 -13.60 5.66
CA VAL A 157 12.19 -14.25 4.98
C VAL A 157 13.39 -14.29 5.90
N ASN A 158 13.78 -15.52 6.25
CA ASN A 158 14.89 -15.79 7.15
C ASN A 158 16.01 -16.52 6.41
N GLY A 159 17.24 -16.29 6.85
CA GLY A 159 18.38 -17.05 6.36
C GLY A 159 19.65 -16.76 7.16
N THR A 160 20.71 -17.43 6.75
CA THR A 160 22.02 -17.35 7.41
C THR A 160 23.11 -17.06 6.39
N VAL A 161 24.10 -16.29 6.83
CA VAL A 161 25.35 -15.96 6.16
C VAL A 161 26.51 -16.28 7.11
N ASN A 162 27.74 -15.91 6.76
CA ASN A 162 28.87 -16.06 7.68
C ASN A 162 28.66 -15.20 8.93
N GLU A 163 29.02 -15.70 10.11
CA GLU A 163 28.88 -14.99 11.40
C GLU A 163 29.58 -13.63 11.42
N THR A 164 30.65 -13.44 10.63
CA THR A 164 31.37 -12.16 10.54
C THR A 164 30.78 -11.19 9.54
N THR A 165 29.78 -11.60 8.76
CA THR A 165 29.06 -10.71 7.84
C THR A 165 28.15 -9.80 8.68
N ALA A 166 28.27 -8.48 8.49
CA ALA A 166 27.51 -7.49 9.25
C ALA A 166 26.18 -7.07 8.59
N SER A 167 26.05 -7.29 7.27
CA SER A 167 24.82 -7.03 6.53
C SER A 167 24.74 -7.91 5.28
N VAL A 168 23.52 -8.10 4.78
CA VAL A 168 23.26 -8.75 3.48
C VAL A 168 22.45 -7.81 2.59
N THR A 169 22.74 -7.80 1.30
CA THR A 169 21.94 -7.05 0.33
C THR A 169 20.69 -7.82 -0.03
N ILE A 170 19.54 -7.15 0.08
CA ILE A 170 18.29 -7.53 -0.56
C ILE A 170 18.08 -6.66 -1.79
N SER A 171 17.76 -7.27 -2.93
CA SER A 171 17.30 -6.58 -4.13
C SER A 171 16.08 -7.30 -4.69
N GLY A 172 15.23 -6.61 -5.45
CA GLY A 172 14.03 -7.26 -5.97
C GLY A 172 13.25 -6.46 -6.98
N ARG A 173 12.31 -7.17 -7.61
CA ARG A 173 11.27 -6.65 -8.48
C ARG A 173 9.94 -6.83 -7.76
N MET A 174 9.38 -5.74 -7.28
CA MET A 174 8.11 -5.70 -6.56
C MET A 174 6.96 -5.51 -7.54
N ASP A 175 5.88 -6.26 -7.35
CA ASP A 175 4.65 -6.15 -8.13
C ASP A 175 3.73 -5.13 -7.44
N VAL A 176 3.63 -3.93 -8.02
CA VAL A 176 2.95 -2.77 -7.45
C VAL A 176 1.82 -2.37 -8.38
N GLY A 177 0.62 -2.85 -8.07
CA GLY A 177 -0.55 -2.72 -8.95
C GLY A 177 -0.27 -3.34 -10.32
N SER A 178 -0.47 -2.55 -11.37
CA SER A 178 -0.15 -2.95 -12.76
C SER A 178 1.33 -2.77 -13.16
N ARG A 179 2.22 -2.39 -12.24
CA ARG A 179 3.61 -1.98 -12.53
C ARG A 179 4.61 -2.83 -11.76
N THR A 180 5.85 -2.82 -12.22
CA THR A 180 6.98 -3.38 -11.48
C THR A 180 7.87 -2.26 -10.95
N MET A 181 8.23 -2.33 -9.67
CA MET A 181 9.20 -1.43 -9.04
C MET A 181 10.47 -2.19 -8.62
N ILE A 182 11.61 -1.52 -8.66
CA ILE A 182 12.87 -2.09 -8.18
C ILE A 182 13.11 -1.63 -6.75
N THR A 183 13.66 -2.53 -5.92
CA THR A 183 14.18 -2.20 -4.60
C THR A 183 15.59 -2.77 -4.43
N GLN A 184 16.42 -2.09 -3.64
CA GLN A 184 17.71 -2.59 -3.21
C GLN A 184 18.09 -1.94 -1.87
N ARG A 185 18.41 -2.75 -0.86
CA ARG A 185 18.81 -2.30 0.47
C ARG A 185 19.80 -3.27 1.11
N GLU A 186 20.57 -2.76 2.07
CA GLU A 186 21.30 -3.61 3.01
C GLU A 186 20.43 -3.83 4.25
N ILE A 187 20.38 -5.08 4.70
CA ILE A 187 19.76 -5.43 5.98
C ILE A 187 20.84 -5.93 6.94
N PRO A 188 20.81 -5.51 8.21
CA PRO A 188 21.77 -5.95 9.20
C PRO A 188 21.61 -7.46 9.46
N THR A 189 22.71 -8.08 9.87
CA THR A 189 22.76 -9.46 10.32
C THR A 189 23.17 -9.51 11.79
N GLU A 190 22.58 -10.44 12.54
CA GLU A 190 22.89 -10.70 13.94
C GLU A 190 23.43 -12.13 14.05
N ASP A 191 24.70 -12.27 14.45
CA ASP A 191 25.40 -13.57 14.54
C ASP A 191 25.24 -14.44 13.28
N GLY A 192 25.41 -13.80 12.11
CA GLY A 192 25.26 -14.45 10.80
C GLY A 192 23.82 -14.76 10.40
N SER A 193 22.80 -14.40 11.19
CA SER A 193 21.39 -14.57 10.84
C SER A 193 20.80 -13.26 10.32
N TYR A 194 19.92 -13.34 9.32
CA TYR A 194 19.09 -12.21 8.90
C TYR A 194 17.62 -12.61 8.91
N THR A 195 16.79 -11.60 9.12
CA THR A 195 15.34 -11.70 9.14
C THR A 195 14.78 -10.43 8.52
N ILE A 196 13.91 -10.57 7.52
CA ILE A 196 13.24 -9.41 6.90
C ILE A 196 11.79 -9.74 6.58
N ARG A 197 10.90 -8.80 6.90
CA ARG A 197 9.50 -8.87 6.49
C ARG A 197 9.33 -8.31 5.08
N ILE A 198 8.62 -9.05 4.23
CA ILE A 198 8.24 -8.63 2.89
C ILE A 198 6.71 -8.56 2.83
N ALA A 199 6.18 -7.35 2.61
CA ALA A 199 4.75 -7.11 2.48
C ALA A 199 4.30 -6.90 1.03
N THR A 200 5.22 -6.56 0.12
CA THR A 200 4.89 -6.39 -1.31
C THR A 200 5.24 -7.67 -2.08
N PRO A 201 4.32 -8.28 -2.83
CA PRO A 201 4.63 -9.41 -3.68
C PRO A 201 5.73 -9.10 -4.70
N GLY A 202 6.37 -10.16 -5.20
CA GLY A 202 7.38 -10.06 -6.25
C GLY A 202 8.49 -11.08 -6.10
N THR A 203 9.59 -10.83 -6.82
CA THR A 203 10.78 -11.67 -6.78
C THR A 203 11.94 -10.92 -6.15
N TYR A 204 12.52 -11.50 -5.11
CA TYR A 204 13.60 -10.90 -4.32
C TYR A 204 14.82 -11.80 -4.32
N THR A 205 15.99 -11.19 -4.29
CA THR A 205 17.27 -11.84 -4.04
C THR A 205 17.81 -11.32 -2.72
N VAL A 206 18.02 -12.21 -1.74
CA VAL A 206 18.67 -11.89 -0.46
C VAL A 206 20.00 -12.63 -0.41
N GLY A 207 21.10 -11.89 -0.50
CA GLY A 207 22.43 -12.47 -0.67
C GLY A 207 22.53 -13.25 -1.99
N ASN A 208 22.69 -14.58 -1.90
CA ASN A 208 22.79 -15.47 -3.04
C ASN A 208 21.51 -16.28 -3.31
N ARG A 209 20.43 -16.01 -2.57
CA ARG A 209 19.17 -16.75 -2.66
C ARG A 209 18.08 -15.91 -3.30
N THR A 210 17.40 -16.46 -4.30
CA THR A 210 16.16 -15.89 -4.84
C THR A 210 14.95 -16.48 -4.13
N VAL A 211 13.97 -15.63 -3.82
CA VAL A 211 12.70 -15.95 -3.18
C VAL A 211 11.59 -15.29 -3.98
N GLU A 212 10.56 -16.07 -4.32
CA GLU A 212 9.30 -15.57 -4.86
C GLU A 212 8.32 -15.38 -3.70
N VAL A 213 7.70 -14.21 -3.63
CA VAL A 213 6.72 -13.85 -2.60
C VAL A 213 5.42 -13.53 -3.31
N THR A 214 4.38 -14.31 -3.03
CA THR A 214 3.07 -14.18 -3.66
C THR A 214 2.13 -13.28 -2.85
N GLN A 215 1.00 -12.90 -3.44
CA GLN A 215 -0.05 -12.18 -2.72
C GLN A 215 -0.61 -13.00 -1.54
N GLU A 216 -0.72 -14.32 -1.70
CA GLU A 216 -1.17 -15.21 -0.63
C GLU A 216 -0.19 -15.22 0.55
N ASP A 217 1.11 -15.29 0.27
CA ASP A 217 2.15 -15.27 1.32
C ASP A 217 2.06 -14.00 2.18
N VAL A 218 1.86 -12.83 1.56
CA VAL A 218 1.84 -11.56 2.31
C VAL A 218 0.54 -11.33 3.08
N VAL A 219 -0.59 -11.88 2.62
CA VAL A 219 -1.88 -11.76 3.32
C VAL A 219 -2.04 -12.81 4.41
N ALA A 220 -1.51 -14.02 4.22
CA ALA A 220 -1.55 -15.09 5.20
C ALA A 220 -0.48 -14.95 6.30
N GLY A 221 0.70 -14.40 5.96
CA GLY A 221 1.84 -14.18 6.86
C GLY A 221 2.84 -15.33 6.87
#